data_AF-A0A968C076-F1
#
_entry.id   AF-A0A968C076-F1
#
_cell.length_a   1.000
_cell.length_b   1.000
_cell.length_c   1.000
_cell.angle_alpha   90.00
_cell.angle_beta   90.00
_cell.angle_gamma   90.00
#
_symmetry.space_group_name_H-M   'P 1'
#
loop_
_entity.id
_entity.type
_entity.pdbx_description
1 polymer ?
#
loop_
_entity_poly.entity_id
_entity_poly.type
_entity_poly.pdbx_seq_one_letter_code
_entity_poly.pdbx_strand_id
1 'polypeptide(L)'
;MQAPEPTDLLTGAPSSTRQPAPFDTQIRDRDGMTLVYVPEGQFEMGSNRDERARPVHAVALDAFWIDQTEVTNAMFAAFLNERGNQVE
;
A
#
# COMPACT_ATOMS: atom_id res chain seq x y z
N MET A 1 54.01 -10.86 24.26
CA MET A 1 53.70 -11.22 22.86
C MET A 1 52.18 -11.30 22.75
N GLN A 2 51.54 -10.25 22.27
CA GLN A 2 50.08 -10.18 22.08
C GLN A 2 49.79 -10.62 20.63
N ALA A 3 48.94 -11.63 20.45
CA ALA A 3 48.41 -11.99 19.13
C ALA A 3 47.35 -10.96 18.70
N PRO A 4 47.22 -10.59 17.42
CA PRO A 4 46.20 -9.64 16.98
C PRO A 4 44.81 -10.30 17.01
N GLU A 5 43.82 -9.55 17.49
CA GLU A 5 42.42 -9.98 17.52
C GLU A 5 41.82 -9.98 16.10
N PRO A 6 40.96 -10.96 15.76
CA PRO A 6 40.30 -10.99 14.47
C PRO A 6 39.34 -9.79 14.36
N THR A 7 39.57 -8.94 13.35
CA THR A 7 38.65 -7.88 12.98
C THR A 7 37.40 -8.52 12.39
N ASP A 8 36.32 -8.61 13.17
CA ASP A 8 35.01 -8.97 12.66
C ASP A 8 34.57 -7.90 11.64
N LEU A 9 34.70 -8.24 10.37
CA LEU A 9 34.13 -7.48 9.27
C LEU A 9 32.61 -7.55 9.44
N LEU A 10 32.00 -6.49 9.99
CA LEU A 10 30.56 -6.27 9.94
C LEU A 10 30.13 -6.20 8.48
N THR A 11 29.84 -7.37 7.92
CA THR A 11 29.18 -7.55 6.65
C THR A 11 27.75 -7.03 6.83
N GLY A 12 27.46 -5.86 6.26
CA GLY A 12 26.10 -5.31 6.23
C GLY A 12 25.16 -6.32 5.56
N ALA A 13 24.37 -7.01 6.37
CA ALA A 13 23.28 -7.82 5.87
C ALA A 13 22.30 -6.89 5.13
N PRO A 14 21.78 -7.27 3.95
CA PRO A 14 20.73 -6.49 3.31
C PRO A 14 19.57 -6.35 4.28
N SER A 15 19.09 -5.13 4.49
CA SER A 15 17.88 -4.88 5.26
C SER A 15 16.76 -5.74 4.68
N SER A 16 16.39 -6.81 5.37
CA SER A 16 15.14 -7.51 5.10
C SER A 16 14.03 -6.47 5.25
N THR A 17 13.53 -5.95 4.13
CA THR A 17 12.29 -5.19 4.11
C THR A 17 11.24 -6.14 4.64
N ARG A 18 10.85 -5.94 5.91
CA ARG A 18 9.77 -6.69 6.56
C ARG A 18 8.56 -6.60 5.64
N GLN A 19 8.07 -7.74 5.17
CA GLN A 19 6.83 -7.78 4.40
C GLN A 19 5.69 -7.24 5.29
N PRO A 20 4.85 -6.31 4.80
CA PRO A 20 3.77 -5.75 5.60
C PRO A 20 2.82 -6.85 6.09
N ALA A 21 2.39 -6.75 7.34
CA ALA A 21 1.34 -7.61 7.88
C ALA A 21 -0.02 -7.18 7.33
N PRO A 22 -1.03 -8.08 7.28
CA PRO A 22 -2.38 -7.72 6.87
C PRO A 22 -2.90 -6.51 7.64
N PHE A 23 -3.38 -5.51 6.90
CA PHE A 23 -3.90 -4.24 7.43
C PHE A 23 -2.89 -3.35 8.16
N ASP A 24 -1.58 -3.58 7.99
CA ASP A 24 -0.57 -2.58 8.34
C ASP A 24 -0.90 -1.24 7.67
N THR A 25 -0.53 -0.15 8.34
CA THR A 25 -0.75 1.21 7.84
C THR A 25 0.55 1.94 7.55
N GLN A 26 0.52 2.81 6.56
CA GLN A 26 1.59 3.79 6.32
C GLN A 26 1.00 5.12 5.87
N ILE A 27 1.73 6.22 6.08
CA ILE A 27 1.34 7.54 5.60
C ILE A 27 2.03 7.78 4.25
N ARG A 28 1.25 8.19 3.24
CA ARG A 28 1.78 8.59 1.94
C ARG A 28 2.33 10.00 2.03
N ASP A 29 3.63 10.17 1.81
CA ASP A 29 4.32 11.47 1.93
C ASP A 29 3.72 12.58 1.04
N ARG A 30 3.12 12.21 -0.09
CA ARG A 30 2.56 13.15 -1.07
C ARG A 30 1.45 14.03 -0.49
N ASP A 31 0.56 13.43 0.30
CA ASP A 31 -0.70 14.06 0.71
C ASP A 31 -1.10 13.73 2.16
N GLY A 32 -0.27 12.99 2.88
CA GLY A 32 -0.53 12.58 4.25
C GLY A 32 -1.62 11.51 4.39
N MET A 33 -2.05 10.87 3.29
CA MET A 33 -3.11 9.86 3.33
C MET A 33 -2.63 8.59 4.05
N THR A 34 -3.46 8.07 4.95
CA THR A 34 -3.26 6.74 5.53
C THR A 34 -3.60 5.68 4.50
N LEU A 35 -2.62 4.87 4.13
CA LEU A 35 -2.78 3.68 3.32
C LEU A 35 -2.93 2.46 4.22
N VAL A 36 -3.73 1.49 3.78
CA VAL A 36 -3.89 0.17 4.42
C VAL A 36 -3.39 -0.91 3.48
N TYR A 37 -2.59 -1.84 4.00
CA TYR A 37 -2.10 -2.98 3.24
C TYR A 37 -3.17 -4.07 3.12
N VAL A 38 -3.49 -4.43 1.89
CA VAL A 38 -4.34 -5.58 1.54
C VAL A 38 -3.43 -6.69 1.03
N PRO A 39 -3.33 -7.84 1.73
CA PRO A 39 -2.50 -8.94 1.27
C PRO A 39 -3.08 -9.55 -0.01
N GLU A 40 -2.22 -10.26 -0.75
CA GLU A 40 -2.64 -11.07 -1.89
C GLU A 40 -3.66 -12.12 -1.45
N GLY A 41 -4.57 -12.47 -2.35
CA GLY A 41 -5.59 -13.48 -2.05
C GLY A 41 -6.67 -13.58 -3.10
N GLN A 42 -7.63 -14.45 -2.82
CA GLN A 42 -8.78 -14.69 -3.66
C GLN A 42 -10.07 -14.42 -2.88
N PHE A 43 -11.05 -13.80 -3.54
CA PHE A 43 -12.38 -13.58 -2.98
C PHE A 43 -13.47 -13.72 -4.05
N GLU A 44 -14.71 -13.89 -3.60
CA GLU A 44 -15.88 -13.93 -4.47
C GLU A 44 -16.41 -12.51 -4.70
N MET A 45 -16.26 -12.00 -5.92
CA MET A 45 -16.78 -10.70 -6.31
C MET A 45 -18.16 -10.83 -6.95
N GLY A 46 -19.07 -9.90 -6.62
CA GLY A 46 -20.43 -9.86 -7.14
C GLY A 46 -21.48 -10.19 -6.08
N SER A 47 -22.74 -10.34 -6.49
CA SER A 47 -23.86 -10.63 -5.59
C SER A 47 -24.89 -11.54 -6.22
N ASN A 48 -25.45 -12.46 -5.43
CA ASN A 48 -26.62 -13.26 -5.85
C ASN A 48 -27.94 -12.51 -5.63
N ARG A 49 -27.95 -11.37 -4.91
CA ARG A 49 -29.16 -10.63 -4.54
C ARG A 49 -29.44 -9.41 -5.44
N ASP A 50 -28.39 -8.83 -6.01
CA ASP A 50 -28.48 -7.69 -6.93
C ASP A 50 -28.18 -8.16 -8.36
N GLU A 51 -29.16 -8.04 -9.26
CA GLU A 51 -29.03 -8.45 -10.65
C GLU A 51 -27.95 -7.68 -11.40
N ARG A 52 -27.67 -6.43 -11.03
CA ARG A 52 -26.62 -5.61 -11.66
C ARG A 52 -25.20 -6.03 -11.26
N ALA A 53 -25.07 -6.77 -10.16
CA ALA A 53 -23.80 -7.23 -9.61
C ALA A 53 -23.58 -8.75 -9.80
N ARG A 54 -24.39 -9.42 -10.62
CA ARG A 54 -24.21 -10.84 -10.99
C ARG A 54 -23.24 -10.97 -12.18
N PRO A 55 -22.58 -12.14 -12.34
CA PRO A 55 -22.57 -13.28 -11.41
C PRO A 55 -21.53 -13.12 -10.31
N VAL A 56 -21.70 -13.88 -9.22
CA VAL A 56 -20.64 -14.09 -8.24
C VAL A 56 -19.53 -14.94 -8.89
N HIS A 57 -18.29 -14.49 -8.80
CA HIS A 57 -17.14 -15.21 -9.35
C HIS A 57 -15.85 -14.93 -8.56
N ALA A 58 -14.94 -15.90 -8.57
CA ALA A 58 -13.64 -15.79 -7.94
C ALA A 58 -12.73 -14.78 -8.66
N VAL A 59 -12.12 -13.88 -7.90
CA VAL A 59 -11.09 -12.94 -8.33
C VAL A 59 -9.87 -13.11 -7.45
N ALA A 60 -8.70 -13.27 -8.06
CA ALA A 60 -7.41 -13.26 -7.38
C ALA A 60 -6.72 -11.90 -7.64
N LEU A 61 -6.19 -11.29 -6.58
CA LEU A 61 -5.42 -10.06 -6.65
C LEU A 61 -4.08 -10.24 -5.93
N ASP A 62 -3.02 -9.65 -6.50
CA ASP A 62 -1.76 -9.45 -5.81
C ASP A 62 -1.93 -8.49 -4.64
N ALA A 63 -0.96 -8.43 -3.72
CA ALA A 63 -1.00 -7.49 -2.61
C ALA A 63 -0.91 -6.03 -3.08
N PHE A 64 -1.66 -5.14 -2.43
CA PHE A 64 -1.66 -3.72 -2.74
C PHE A 64 -1.94 -2.85 -1.51
N TRP A 65 -1.68 -1.55 -1.63
CA TRP A 65 -2.05 -0.53 -0.65
C TRP A 65 -3.25 0.25 -1.17
N ILE A 66 -4.23 0.54 -0.30
CA ILE A 66 -5.40 1.36 -0.64
C ILE A 66 -5.58 2.48 0.38
N ASP A 67 -6.06 3.64 -0.07
CA ASP A 67 -6.41 4.78 0.79
C ASP A 67 -7.48 4.33 1.82
N GLN A 68 -7.25 4.61 3.10
CA GLN A 68 -8.17 4.23 4.18
C GLN A 68 -9.52 4.96 4.07
N THR A 69 -9.50 6.17 3.53
CA THR A 69 -10.69 7.01 3.35
C THR A 69 -10.75 7.53 1.91
N GLU A 70 -11.94 7.97 1.50
CA GLU A 70 -12.09 8.71 0.26
C GLU A 70 -11.21 9.97 0.25
N VAL A 71 -10.84 10.42 -0.96
CA VAL A 71 -10.12 11.68 -1.13
C VAL A 71 -11.01 12.83 -0.68
N THR A 72 -10.53 13.63 0.26
CA THR A 72 -11.31 14.75 0.80
C THR A 72 -11.32 15.93 -0.16
N ASN A 73 -12.35 16.78 -0.06
CA ASN A 73 -12.42 18.04 -0.81
C ASN A 73 -11.20 18.95 -0.55
N ALA A 74 -10.63 18.92 0.67
CA ALA A 74 -9.43 19.66 0.99
C ALA A 74 -8.20 19.16 0.22
N MET A 75 -8.04 17.83 0.10
CA MET A 75 -6.98 17.22 -0.71
C MET A 75 -7.14 17.52 -2.19
N PHE A 76 -8.37 17.43 -2.70
CA PHE A 76 -8.66 17.76 -4.10
C PHE A 76 -8.40 19.24 -4.40
N ALA A 77 -8.80 20.15 -3.49
CA ALA A 77 -8.48 21.57 -3.62
C ALA A 77 -6.96 21.82 -3.58
N ALA A 78 -6.22 21.12 -2.73
CA ALA A 78 -4.75 21.20 -2.71
C ALA A 78 -4.14 20.76 -4.04
N PHE A 79 -4.62 19.65 -4.62
CA PHE A 79 -4.22 19.21 -5.96
C PHE A 79 -4.51 20.27 -7.03
N LEU A 80 -5.70 20.89 -7.04
CA LEU A 80 -6.04 21.95 -7.99
C LEU A 80 -5.18 23.20 -7.81
N ASN A 81 -4.85 23.56 -6.58
CA ASN A 81 -3.96 24.69 -6.30
C ASN A 81 -2.53 24.43 -6.77
N GLU A 82 -2.07 23.17 -6.75
CA GLU A 82 -0.75 22.78 -7.25
C GLU A 82 -0.71 22.67 -8.79
N ARG A 83 -1.73 22.06 -9.40
CA ARG A 83 -1.69 21.65 -10.82
C ARG A 83 -2.54 22.52 -11.75
N GLY A 84 -3.50 23.25 -11.22
CA GLY A 84 -4.54 23.92 -12.01
C GLY A 84 -5.56 22.95 -12.61
N ASN A 85 -6.66 23.49 -13.11
CA ASN A 85 -7.68 22.69 -13.79
C ASN A 85 -7.17 22.27 -15.18
N GLN A 86 -7.04 20.97 -15.43
CA GLN A 86 -6.60 20.46 -16.73
C GLN A 86 -7.76 20.55 -17.72
N VAL A 87 -7.48 21.01 -18.95
CA VAL A 87 -8.41 20.89 -20.09
C VAL A 87 -8.12 19.58 -20.81
N GLU A 88 -9.18 18.85 -21.16
CA GLU A 88 -9.11 17.59 -21.92
C GLU A 88 -8.60 17.79 -23.35
#